data_AF-A0A944VJW2-F1
#
_entry.id   AF-A0A944VJW2-F1
#
_cell.length_a   1.000
_cell.length_b   1.000
_cell.length_c   1.000
_cell.angle_alpha   90.00
_cell.angle_beta   90.00
_cell.angle_gamma   90.00
#
_symmetry.space_group_name_H-M   'P 1'
#
loop_
_entity.id
_entity.type
_entity.pdbx_description
1 polymer ?
#
loop_
_entity_poly.entity_id
_entity_poly.type
_entity_poly.pdbx_seq_one_letter_code
_entity_poly.pdbx_strand_id
1 'polypeptide(L)'
;MNKVIRTIIKKVKSWNGLTIAAVALFSLIFIFSIYRHFKGSRTHIDMVVGEHIQLLQKALNKVDKDCHIVDFEHEKNYIDFLNVVSFVGSEVGAVNLLYPDSWKGPYLRDNFTMQEQQYQVLANNQGHFIVPGPGVRLGNGKVIGKDIILTYDTDLQTLLKDKNGLMSHDDRALAVPIKISGSRIERLLQRVVSPNH
;
A
#
# COMPACT_ATOMS: atom_id res chain seq x y z
N MET A 1 -10.18 16.08 48.22
CA MET A 1 -9.82 17.06 47.16
C MET A 1 -8.35 17.41 47.28
N ASN A 2 -7.54 17.04 46.29
CA ASN A 2 -6.08 17.02 46.37
C ASN A 2 -5.49 18.43 46.56
N LYS A 3 -4.46 18.60 47.41
CA LYS A 3 -3.88 19.91 47.77
C LYS A 3 -3.43 20.69 46.52
N VAL A 4 -2.95 19.96 45.51
CA VAL A 4 -2.56 20.45 44.18
C VAL A 4 -3.75 21.09 43.42
N ILE A 5 -4.91 20.45 43.42
CA ILE A 5 -6.11 20.93 42.72
C ILE A 5 -6.61 22.25 43.34
N ARG A 6 -6.57 22.38 44.67
CA ARG A 6 -6.93 23.64 45.36
C ARG A 6 -6.00 24.80 45.02
N THR A 7 -4.70 24.54 44.88
CA THR A 7 -3.71 25.56 44.51
C THR A 7 -3.93 26.06 43.07
N ILE A 8 -4.23 25.14 42.15
CA ILE A 8 -4.53 25.47 40.75
C ILE A 8 -5.79 26.35 40.66
N ILE A 9 -6.87 25.97 41.36
CA ILE A 9 -8.14 26.72 41.35
C ILE A 9 -7.96 28.15 41.88
N LYS A 10 -7.22 28.35 42.98
CA LYS A 10 -6.93 29.69 43.50
C LYS A 10 -6.14 30.55 42.52
N LYS A 11 -5.19 29.94 41.80
CA LYS A 11 -4.33 30.63 40.83
C LYS A 11 -5.08 31.00 39.56
N VAL A 12 -6.05 30.18 39.13
CA VAL A 12 -6.93 30.48 37.99
C VAL A 12 -7.93 31.58 38.34
N LYS A 13 -8.42 31.65 39.58
CA LYS A 13 -9.35 32.70 40.01
C LYS A 13 -8.71 34.11 40.07
N SER A 14 -7.38 34.20 40.16
CA SER A 14 -6.65 35.48 40.15
C SER A 14 -6.34 35.99 38.73
N TRP A 15 -6.76 35.29 37.69
CA TRP A 15 -6.54 35.69 36.30
C TRP A 15 -7.59 36.71 35.86
N ASN A 16 -7.14 37.77 35.22
CA ASN A 16 -8.01 38.77 34.60
C ASN A 16 -8.67 38.23 33.32
N GLY A 17 -9.81 38.80 32.90
CA GLY A 17 -10.57 38.30 31.75
C GLY A 17 -9.74 38.17 30.45
N LEU A 18 -8.70 38.99 30.29
CA LEU A 18 -7.80 38.98 29.13
C LEU A 18 -6.90 37.73 29.10
N THR A 19 -6.40 37.26 30.24
CA THR A 19 -5.58 36.03 30.30
C THR A 19 -6.43 34.79 30.07
N ILE A 20 -7.67 34.76 30.57
CA ILE A 20 -8.63 33.68 30.30
C ILE A 20 -8.94 33.61 28.79
N ALA A 21 -9.23 34.75 28.17
CA ALA A 21 -9.51 34.83 26.74
C ALA A 21 -8.30 34.39 25.89
N ALA A 22 -7.09 34.80 26.25
CA ALA A 22 -5.86 34.39 25.55
C ALA A 22 -5.64 32.88 25.63
N VAL A 23 -5.77 32.26 26.82
CA VAL A 23 -5.61 30.81 26.96
C VAL A 23 -6.70 30.03 26.22
N ALA A 24 -7.94 30.50 26.23
CA ALA A 24 -9.00 29.90 25.45
C ALA A 24 -8.70 29.95 23.94
N LEU A 25 -8.23 31.10 23.44
CA LEU A 25 -7.85 31.27 22.04
C LEU A 25 -6.68 30.36 21.65
N PHE A 26 -5.61 30.31 22.45
CA PHE A 26 -4.48 29.42 22.21
C PHE A 26 -4.89 27.94 22.23
N SER A 27 -5.76 27.54 23.16
CA SER A 27 -6.28 26.18 23.21
C SER A 27 -7.07 25.83 21.94
N LEU A 28 -7.87 26.76 21.44
CA LEU A 28 -8.68 26.57 20.24
C LEU A 28 -7.81 26.46 18.98
N ILE A 29 -6.78 27.32 18.85
CA ILE A 29 -5.79 27.25 17.76
C ILE A 29 -5.00 25.94 17.85
N PHE A 30 -4.61 25.51 19.05
CA PHE A 30 -3.86 24.27 19.26
C PHE A 30 -4.69 23.04 18.85
N ILE A 31 -5.95 22.96 19.28
CA ILE A 31 -6.88 21.89 18.88
C ILE A 31 -7.07 21.90 17.36
N PHE A 32 -7.27 23.07 16.76
CA PHE A 32 -7.43 23.20 15.32
C PHE A 32 -6.18 22.79 14.54
N SER A 33 -4.99 23.15 15.03
CA SER A 33 -3.69 22.78 14.47
C SER A 33 -3.48 21.26 14.50
N ILE A 34 -3.74 20.64 15.67
CA ILE A 34 -3.72 19.19 15.84
C ILE A 34 -4.68 18.53 14.83
N TYR A 35 -5.92 18.99 14.77
CA TYR A 35 -6.92 18.44 13.85
C TYR A 35 -6.48 18.54 12.38
N ARG A 36 -5.96 19.70 11.95
CA ARG A 36 -5.41 19.93 10.61
C ARG A 36 -4.23 18.99 10.33
N HIS A 37 -3.31 18.83 11.27
CA HIS A 37 -2.14 17.96 11.11
C HIS A 37 -2.51 16.48 10.97
N PHE A 38 -3.44 15.99 11.80
CA PHE A 38 -3.95 14.62 11.72
C PHE A 38 -4.73 14.35 10.42
N LYS A 39 -5.45 15.34 9.91
CA LYS A 39 -6.16 15.19 8.63
C LYS A 39 -5.21 15.24 7.44
N GLY A 40 -4.22 16.15 7.45
CA GLY A 40 -3.26 16.31 6.35
C GLY A 40 -2.27 15.15 6.19
N SER A 41 -1.82 14.55 7.29
CA SER A 41 -0.90 13.39 7.27
C SER A 41 -1.50 12.15 6.59
N ARG A 42 -2.82 11.94 6.75
CA ARG A 42 -3.54 10.81 6.14
C ARG A 42 -3.54 10.86 4.61
N THR A 43 -3.81 12.03 4.04
CA THR A 43 -3.79 12.22 2.58
C THR A 43 -2.39 12.01 2.00
N HIS A 44 -1.35 12.39 2.73
CA HIS A 44 0.02 12.20 2.27
C HIS A 44 0.42 10.73 2.19
N ILE A 45 0.02 9.90 3.16
CA ILE A 45 0.29 8.44 3.12
C ILE A 45 -0.32 7.82 1.86
N ASP A 46 -1.61 8.07 1.61
CA ASP A 46 -2.31 7.51 0.45
C ASP A 46 -1.70 7.98 -0.88
N MET A 47 -1.23 9.23 -0.93
CA MET A 47 -0.54 9.77 -2.10
C MET A 47 0.75 9.01 -2.39
N VAL A 48 1.62 8.83 -1.38
CA VAL A 48 2.89 8.12 -1.55
C VAL A 48 2.65 6.65 -1.87
N VAL A 49 1.67 6.01 -1.21
CA VAL A 49 1.29 4.62 -1.51
C VAL A 49 0.84 4.48 -2.97
N GLY A 50 -0.03 5.36 -3.44
CA GLY A 50 -0.51 5.35 -4.83
C GLY A 50 0.63 5.56 -5.84
N GLU A 51 1.55 6.48 -5.55
CA GLU A 51 2.72 6.74 -6.41
C GLU A 51 3.66 5.53 -6.48
N HIS A 52 4.00 4.93 -5.34
CA HIS A 52 4.80 3.70 -5.29
C HIS A 52 4.14 2.58 -6.11
N ILE A 53 2.83 2.36 -5.94
CA ILE A 53 2.08 1.32 -6.67
C ILE A 53 2.13 1.55 -8.18
N GLN A 54 1.98 2.78 -8.64
CA GLN A 54 2.07 3.10 -10.07
C GLN A 54 3.48 2.84 -10.63
N LEU A 55 4.53 3.16 -9.87
CA LEU A 55 5.91 2.90 -10.28
C LEU A 55 6.21 1.40 -10.30
N LEU A 56 5.77 0.64 -9.28
CA LEU A 56 5.88 -0.82 -9.23
C LEU A 56 5.15 -1.47 -10.40
N GLN A 57 3.94 -0.99 -10.73
CA GLN A 57 3.17 -1.49 -11.86
C GLN A 57 3.90 -1.28 -13.19
N LYS A 58 4.47 -0.08 -13.40
CA LYS A 58 5.27 0.21 -14.60
C LYS A 58 6.50 -0.68 -14.68
N ALA A 59 7.20 -0.89 -13.56
CA ALA A 59 8.36 -1.76 -13.49
C ALA A 59 8.01 -3.22 -13.80
N LEU A 60 6.97 -3.77 -13.15
CA LEU A 60 6.52 -5.15 -13.39
C LEU A 60 6.00 -5.36 -14.81
N ASN A 61 5.27 -4.39 -15.40
CA ASN A 61 4.87 -4.46 -16.80
C ASN A 61 6.10 -4.48 -17.75
N LYS A 62 7.19 -3.80 -17.36
CA LYS A 62 8.43 -3.82 -18.15
C LYS A 62 9.15 -5.17 -17.99
N VAL A 63 9.20 -5.73 -16.78
CA VAL A 63 9.68 -7.09 -16.54
C VAL A 63 8.90 -8.10 -17.36
N ASP A 64 7.56 -8.06 -17.33
CA ASP A 64 6.73 -8.97 -18.12
C ASP A 64 6.96 -8.79 -19.63
N LYS A 65 7.10 -7.56 -20.10
CA LYS A 65 7.41 -7.29 -21.51
C LYS A 65 8.76 -7.86 -21.94
N ASP A 66 9.79 -7.75 -21.10
CA ASP A 66 11.14 -8.17 -21.43
C ASP A 66 11.33 -9.68 -21.25
N CYS A 67 10.82 -10.24 -20.15
CA CYS A 67 11.14 -11.59 -19.67
C CYS A 67 9.96 -12.57 -19.67
N HIS A 68 8.73 -12.07 -19.86
CA HIS A 68 7.45 -12.77 -19.63
C HIS A 68 7.35 -13.43 -18.25
N ILE A 69 6.57 -12.82 -17.37
CA ILE A 69 6.29 -13.38 -16.05
C ILE A 69 5.34 -14.57 -16.23
N VAL A 70 5.78 -15.74 -15.77
CA VAL A 70 5.02 -16.98 -15.81
C VAL A 70 4.04 -17.01 -14.64
N ASP A 71 4.56 -16.93 -13.43
CA ASP A 71 3.80 -16.91 -12.19
C ASP A 71 4.63 -16.30 -11.05
N PHE A 72 4.05 -16.32 -9.85
CA PHE A 72 4.72 -16.00 -8.60
C PHE A 72 4.66 -17.21 -7.67
N GLU A 73 5.68 -17.39 -6.85
CA GLU A 73 5.89 -18.62 -6.06
C GLU A 73 4.79 -18.87 -5.01
N HIS A 74 4.20 -17.81 -4.45
CA HIS A 74 3.26 -17.89 -3.34
C HIS A 74 1.98 -17.09 -3.60
N GLU A 75 1.01 -17.19 -2.69
CA GLU A 75 -0.17 -16.30 -2.72
C GLU A 75 0.25 -14.83 -2.48
N LYS A 76 1.23 -14.60 -1.60
CA LYS A 76 1.74 -13.29 -1.22
C LYS A 76 3.24 -13.24 -1.44
N ASN A 77 3.67 -12.36 -2.33
CA ASN A 77 5.05 -12.31 -2.80
C ASN A 77 5.60 -10.91 -2.58
N TYR A 78 6.66 -10.77 -1.79
CA TYR A 78 7.31 -9.47 -1.62
C TYR A 78 7.93 -9.00 -2.93
N ILE A 79 7.86 -7.69 -3.19
CA ILE A 79 8.50 -7.07 -4.36
C ILE A 79 9.87 -6.54 -3.94
N ASP A 80 10.84 -7.44 -3.86
CA ASP A 80 12.22 -7.17 -3.43
C ASP A 80 13.28 -7.44 -4.50
N PHE A 81 12.83 -7.78 -5.71
CA PHE A 81 13.67 -8.23 -6.82
C PHE A 81 13.86 -7.18 -7.95
N LEU A 82 13.13 -6.06 -7.91
CA LEU A 82 13.16 -5.08 -9.01
C LEU A 82 14.46 -4.28 -9.09
N ASN A 83 15.30 -4.30 -8.05
CA ASN A 83 16.62 -3.68 -8.02
C ASN A 83 17.77 -4.66 -8.34
N VAL A 84 17.46 -5.91 -8.72
CA VAL A 84 18.47 -6.92 -9.07
C VAL A 84 19.09 -6.59 -10.43
N VAL A 85 20.42 -6.56 -10.48
CA VAL A 85 21.20 -6.28 -11.71
C VAL A 85 21.27 -7.53 -12.59
N SER A 86 21.62 -8.67 -12.00
CA SER A 86 21.71 -9.96 -12.67
C SER A 86 21.44 -11.10 -11.70
N PHE A 87 21.02 -12.23 -12.24
CA PHE A 87 20.77 -13.48 -11.52
C PHE A 87 21.01 -14.66 -12.47
N VAL A 88 20.97 -15.89 -11.95
CA VAL A 88 21.11 -17.12 -12.72
C VAL A 88 19.92 -18.01 -12.43
N GLY A 89 19.35 -18.63 -13.46
CA GLY A 89 18.16 -19.46 -13.36
C GLY A 89 16.92 -18.78 -13.95
N SER A 90 15.74 -19.38 -13.74
CA SER A 90 14.45 -18.84 -14.19
C SER A 90 13.76 -17.96 -13.14
N GLU A 91 14.39 -17.78 -11.98
CA GLU A 91 13.80 -17.19 -10.79
C GLU A 91 14.58 -15.97 -10.32
N VAL A 92 13.87 -14.90 -9.98
CA VAL A 92 14.47 -13.72 -9.34
C VAL A 92 13.56 -13.22 -8.21
N GLY A 93 13.99 -13.42 -6.96
CA GLY A 93 13.08 -13.28 -5.82
C GLY A 93 11.92 -14.27 -5.96
N ALA A 94 10.68 -13.78 -5.81
CA ALA A 94 9.48 -14.62 -5.87
C ALA A 94 8.81 -14.70 -7.26
N VAL A 95 9.49 -14.29 -8.33
CA VAL A 95 8.94 -14.30 -9.69
C VAL A 95 9.64 -15.31 -10.60
N ASN A 96 8.84 -16.09 -11.33
CA ASN A 96 9.31 -17.00 -12.37
C ASN A 96 9.20 -16.37 -13.75
N LEU A 97 10.26 -16.50 -14.55
CA LEU A 97 10.42 -15.86 -15.85
C LEU A 97 10.62 -16.91 -16.94
N LEU A 98 9.97 -16.70 -18.09
CA LEU A 98 10.15 -17.57 -19.25
C LEU A 98 11.46 -17.27 -19.99
N TYR A 99 11.86 -16.00 -20.03
CA TYR A 99 13.07 -15.52 -20.72
C TYR A 99 13.99 -14.77 -19.75
N PRO A 100 14.59 -15.44 -18.76
CA PRO A 100 15.46 -14.80 -17.77
C PRO A 100 16.69 -14.12 -18.38
N ASP A 101 17.23 -14.65 -19.48
CA ASP A 101 18.36 -14.04 -20.21
C ASP A 101 18.03 -12.66 -20.82
N SER A 102 16.74 -12.31 -20.92
CA SER A 102 16.27 -11.00 -21.39
C SER A 102 16.16 -9.96 -20.26
N TRP A 103 16.59 -10.30 -19.04
CA TRP A 103 16.58 -9.37 -17.92
C TRP A 103 17.46 -8.14 -18.16
N LYS A 104 16.86 -6.96 -18.06
CA LYS A 104 17.53 -5.66 -18.28
C LYS A 104 17.65 -4.84 -17.00
N GLY A 105 17.55 -5.50 -15.85
CA GLY A 105 17.55 -4.83 -14.56
C GLY A 105 18.84 -4.05 -14.29
N PRO A 106 18.82 -3.20 -13.25
CA PRO A 106 17.72 -3.01 -12.31
C PRO A 106 16.56 -2.22 -12.93
N TYR A 107 15.32 -2.65 -12.67
CA TYR A 107 14.10 -1.97 -13.12
C TYR A 107 13.70 -0.82 -12.20
N LEU A 108 14.13 -0.87 -10.94
CA LEU A 108 14.06 0.21 -9.95
C LEU A 108 15.40 0.36 -9.24
N ARG A 109 15.72 1.56 -8.77
CA ARG A 109 16.96 1.81 -8.02
C ARG A 109 16.94 1.12 -6.66
N ASP A 110 15.83 1.25 -5.94
CA ASP A 110 15.66 0.78 -4.58
C ASP A 110 14.32 0.05 -4.45
N ASN A 111 14.23 -0.85 -3.46
CA ASN A 111 12.98 -1.53 -3.12
C ASN A 111 12.08 -0.59 -2.31
N PHE A 112 10.89 -0.29 -2.82
CA PHE A 112 9.97 0.60 -2.13
C PHE A 112 9.41 -0.05 -0.86
N THR A 113 9.34 0.75 0.19
CA THR A 113 8.69 0.39 1.46
C THR A 113 7.75 1.51 1.89
N MET A 114 6.75 1.16 2.68
CA MET A 114 5.89 2.10 3.38
C MET A 114 5.82 1.68 4.83
N GLN A 115 6.16 2.57 5.76
CA GLN A 115 6.20 2.24 7.20
C GLN A 115 7.05 0.98 7.47
N GLU A 116 8.19 0.89 6.80
CA GLU A 116 9.13 -0.26 6.84
C GLU A 116 8.58 -1.58 6.29
N GLN A 117 7.37 -1.58 5.71
CA GLN A 117 6.75 -2.74 5.09
C GLN A 117 6.95 -2.70 3.58
N GLN A 118 7.40 -3.83 3.01
CA GLN A 118 7.54 -4.00 1.56
C GLN A 118 6.18 -4.17 0.90
N TYR A 119 6.05 -3.70 -0.34
CA TYR A 119 4.89 -4.00 -1.18
C TYR A 119 4.90 -5.46 -1.61
N GLN A 120 3.73 -5.98 -1.97
CA GLN A 120 3.55 -7.36 -2.37
C GLN A 120 2.77 -7.49 -3.67
N VAL A 121 3.00 -8.57 -4.40
CA VAL A 121 2.05 -9.11 -5.36
C VAL A 121 1.19 -10.14 -4.64
N LEU A 122 -0.12 -9.90 -4.59
CA LEU A 122 -1.13 -10.86 -4.17
C LEU A 122 -1.66 -11.59 -5.41
N ALA A 123 -1.51 -12.91 -5.45
CA ALA A 123 -2.21 -13.79 -6.36
C ALA A 123 -3.53 -14.23 -5.71
N ASN A 124 -4.65 -13.96 -6.39
CA ASN A 124 -5.99 -14.30 -5.91
C ASN A 124 -6.84 -14.89 -7.05
N ASN A 125 -8.07 -15.30 -6.76
CA ASN A 125 -8.99 -15.85 -7.77
C ASN A 125 -9.40 -14.84 -8.88
N GLN A 126 -9.10 -13.55 -8.72
CA GLN A 126 -9.33 -12.48 -9.71
C GLN A 126 -8.07 -12.14 -10.53
N GLY A 127 -6.93 -12.76 -10.24
CA GLY A 127 -5.65 -12.53 -10.92
C GLY A 127 -4.55 -12.06 -9.96
N HIS A 128 -3.73 -11.11 -10.41
CA HIS A 128 -2.58 -10.62 -9.66
C HIS A 128 -2.71 -9.14 -9.38
N PHE A 129 -2.37 -8.72 -8.16
CA PHE A 129 -2.52 -7.35 -7.71
C PHE A 129 -1.30 -6.90 -6.93
N ILE A 130 -0.83 -5.69 -7.20
CA ILE A 130 0.15 -5.02 -6.33
C ILE A 130 -0.61 -4.40 -5.17
N VAL A 131 -0.20 -4.72 -3.96
CA VAL A 131 -0.83 -4.26 -2.71
C VAL A 131 0.24 -3.77 -1.72
N PRO A 132 -0.11 -2.87 -0.79
CA PRO A 132 0.78 -2.52 0.32
C PRO A 132 1.01 -3.75 1.22
N GLY A 133 2.17 -3.80 1.87
CA GLY A 133 2.50 -4.88 2.78
C GLY A 133 1.61 -4.94 4.03
N PRO A 134 1.51 -6.10 4.70
CA PRO A 134 0.90 -6.22 6.02
C PRO A 134 1.50 -5.22 7.01
N GLY A 135 0.68 -4.61 7.85
CA GLY A 135 1.10 -3.61 8.83
C GLY A 135 1.08 -2.17 8.34
N VAL A 136 0.96 -1.92 7.03
CA VAL A 136 0.79 -0.55 6.50
C VAL A 136 -0.56 0.01 6.96
N ARG A 137 -0.52 1.15 7.65
CA ARG A 137 -1.69 1.95 8.00
C ARG A 137 -2.00 2.95 6.89
N LEU A 138 -3.19 2.86 6.31
CA LEU A 138 -3.68 3.74 5.25
C LEU A 138 -4.26 5.07 5.80
N GLY A 139 -4.53 6.02 4.91
CA GLY A 139 -5.12 7.32 5.23
C GLY A 139 -6.51 7.23 5.85
N ASN A 140 -7.30 6.20 5.52
CA ASN A 140 -8.57 5.91 6.18
C ASN A 140 -8.41 5.36 7.62
N GLY A 141 -7.17 5.14 8.07
CA GLY A 141 -6.82 4.66 9.40
C GLY A 141 -6.82 3.14 9.57
N LYS A 142 -7.20 2.40 8.52
CA LYS A 142 -7.20 0.93 8.50
C LYS A 142 -5.79 0.39 8.26
N VAL A 143 -5.51 -0.78 8.81
CA VAL A 143 -4.21 -1.45 8.71
C VAL A 143 -4.33 -2.70 7.84
N ILE A 144 -3.48 -2.83 6.82
CA ILE A 144 -3.39 -4.02 5.98
C ILE A 144 -2.99 -5.24 6.84
N GLY A 145 -3.64 -6.37 6.63
CA GLY A 145 -3.41 -7.61 7.38
C GLY A 145 -4.05 -7.64 8.77
N LYS A 146 -4.69 -6.55 9.21
CA LYS A 146 -5.46 -6.49 10.47
C LYS A 146 -6.91 -6.07 10.24
N ASP A 147 -7.12 -4.87 9.71
CA ASP A 147 -8.46 -4.35 9.44
C ASP A 147 -8.92 -4.64 8.00
N ILE A 148 -7.97 -4.67 7.07
CA ILE A 148 -8.17 -5.09 5.67
C ILE A 148 -7.37 -6.37 5.47
N ILE A 149 -8.05 -7.52 5.51
CA ILE A 149 -7.43 -8.83 5.38
C ILE A 149 -7.47 -9.23 3.90
N LEU A 150 -6.29 -9.31 3.30
CA LEU A 150 -6.10 -9.72 1.91
C LEU A 150 -5.74 -11.21 1.86
N THR A 151 -6.56 -11.98 1.15
CA THR A 151 -6.46 -13.43 0.97
C THR A 151 -6.80 -13.80 -0.47
N TYR A 152 -6.58 -15.05 -0.84
CA TYR A 152 -6.93 -15.60 -2.15
C TYR A 152 -8.41 -15.37 -2.55
N ASP A 153 -9.33 -15.38 -1.59
CA ASP A 153 -10.77 -15.21 -1.84
C ASP A 153 -11.26 -13.76 -1.68
N THR A 154 -10.37 -12.83 -1.33
CA THR A 154 -10.74 -11.43 -1.14
C THR A 154 -11.17 -10.79 -2.45
N ASP A 155 -12.38 -10.22 -2.48
CA ASP A 155 -12.88 -9.43 -3.61
C ASP A 155 -12.19 -8.04 -3.66
N LEU A 156 -11.02 -8.02 -4.28
CA LEU A 156 -10.21 -6.82 -4.44
C LEU A 156 -10.90 -5.78 -5.32
N GLN A 157 -11.69 -6.18 -6.31
CA GLN A 157 -12.40 -5.24 -7.18
C GLN A 157 -13.39 -4.36 -6.41
N THR A 158 -14.04 -4.93 -5.40
CA THR A 158 -14.91 -4.18 -4.49
C THR A 158 -14.08 -3.28 -3.57
N LEU A 159 -12.99 -3.80 -2.97
CA LEU A 159 -12.13 -2.99 -2.09
C LEU A 159 -11.47 -1.80 -2.81
N LEU A 160 -11.13 -1.95 -4.09
CA LEU A 160 -10.56 -0.89 -4.92
C LEU A 160 -11.52 0.28 -5.17
N LYS A 161 -12.82 0.10 -4.90
CA LYS A 161 -13.87 1.13 -5.04
C LYS A 161 -14.36 1.65 -3.69
N ASP A 162 -13.92 1.05 -2.59
CA ASP A 162 -14.37 1.39 -1.24
C ASP A 162 -13.39 2.33 -0.53
N LYS A 163 -13.89 3.48 -0.08
CA LYS A 163 -13.13 4.48 0.71
C LYS A 163 -12.69 3.94 2.07
N ASN A 164 -13.39 2.94 2.60
CA ASN A 164 -12.98 2.21 3.81
C ASN A 164 -12.10 0.99 3.50
N GLY A 165 -11.84 0.72 2.21
CA GLY A 165 -10.98 -0.34 1.72
C GLY A 165 -9.68 0.22 1.12
N LEU A 166 -9.47 -0.06 -0.16
CA LEU A 166 -8.25 0.26 -0.92
C LEU A 166 -8.45 1.45 -1.89
N MET A 167 -9.50 2.25 -1.70
CA MET A 167 -9.65 3.54 -2.38
C MET A 167 -9.27 4.68 -1.42
N SER A 168 -8.35 5.54 -1.83
CA SER A 168 -8.01 6.73 -1.06
C SER A 168 -9.16 7.74 -1.03
N HIS A 169 -9.11 8.68 -0.09
CA HIS A 169 -10.08 9.78 -0.04
C HIS A 169 -10.13 10.62 -1.33
N ASP A 170 -9.02 10.72 -2.06
CA ASP A 170 -8.88 11.48 -3.32
C ASP A 170 -9.09 10.62 -4.58
N ASP A 171 -9.81 9.50 -4.47
CA ASP A 171 -10.16 8.60 -5.59
C ASP A 171 -8.94 7.95 -6.28
N ARG A 172 -7.85 7.75 -5.53
CA ARG A 172 -6.70 6.98 -6.00
C ARG A 172 -6.75 5.57 -5.45
N ALA A 173 -6.63 4.59 -6.35
CA ALA A 173 -6.50 3.20 -5.96
C ALA A 173 -5.17 2.97 -5.21
N LEU A 174 -5.25 2.32 -4.05
CA LEU A 174 -4.13 1.93 -3.18
C LEU A 174 -3.74 0.46 -3.38
N ALA A 175 -4.18 -0.12 -4.50
CA ALA A 175 -3.75 -1.38 -5.08
C ALA A 175 -4.01 -1.30 -6.59
N VAL A 176 -3.35 -2.14 -7.38
CA VAL A 176 -3.58 -2.15 -8.83
C VAL A 176 -3.45 -3.55 -9.42
N PRO A 177 -4.36 -3.96 -10.33
CA PRO A 177 -4.18 -5.22 -11.05
C PRO A 177 -2.96 -5.16 -11.96
N ILE A 178 -2.26 -6.29 -12.06
CA ILE A 178 -1.22 -6.52 -13.05
C ILE A 178 -1.63 -7.67 -13.96
N LYS A 179 -1.30 -7.53 -15.25
CA LYS A 179 -1.49 -8.59 -16.24
C LYS A 179 -0.13 -9.21 -16.49
N ILE A 180 -0.02 -10.50 -16.21
CA ILE A 180 1.19 -11.29 -16.49
C ILE A 180 0.98 -12.19 -17.71
N SER A 181 2.04 -12.42 -18.46
CA SER A 181 1.99 -13.19 -19.71
C SER A 181 1.64 -14.67 -19.48
N GLY A 182 2.06 -15.26 -18.36
CA GLY A 182 1.74 -16.65 -18.01
C GLY A 182 0.25 -16.94 -17.94
N SER A 183 -0.57 -16.00 -17.47
CA SER A 183 -2.05 -16.14 -17.46
C SER A 183 -2.66 -16.30 -18.86
N ARG A 184 -1.99 -15.82 -19.92
CA ARG A 184 -2.39 -16.05 -21.30
C ARG A 184 -1.91 -17.41 -21.78
N ILE A 185 -0.68 -17.79 -21.46
CA ILE A 185 -0.08 -19.07 -21.83
C ILE A 185 -0.91 -20.22 -21.25
N GLU A 186 -1.28 -20.16 -19.97
CA GLU A 186 -2.11 -21.16 -19.32
C GLU A 186 -3.47 -21.33 -20.02
N ARG A 187 -4.16 -20.23 -20.34
CA ARG A 187 -5.42 -20.26 -21.10
C ARG A 187 -5.27 -20.85 -22.50
N LEU A 188 -4.14 -20.63 -23.15
CA LEU A 188 -3.85 -21.22 -24.46
C LEU A 188 -3.59 -22.73 -24.33
N LEU A 189 -2.79 -23.13 -23.33
CA LEU A 189 -2.52 -24.54 -23.06
C LEU A 189 -3.80 -25.30 -22.69
N GLN A 190 -4.67 -24.74 -21.85
CA GLN A 190 -5.97 -25.34 -21.52
C GLN A 190 -6.85 -25.54 -22.75
N ARG A 191 -6.86 -24.60 -23.71
CA ARG A 191 -7.60 -24.74 -24.98
C ARG A 191 -7.01 -25.80 -25.90
N VAL A 192 -5.69 -25.98 -25.89
CA VAL A 192 -5.02 -27.02 -26.69
C VAL A 192 -5.23 -28.41 -26.07
N VAL A 193 -5.24 -28.50 -24.74
CA VAL A 193 -5.37 -29.77 -23.99
C VAL A 193 -6.83 -30.22 -23.82
N SER A 194 -7.80 -29.31 -23.84
CA SER A 194 -9.24 -29.62 -23.89
C SER A 194 -9.88 -29.02 -25.14
N PRO A 195 -9.78 -29.70 -26.31
CA PRO A 195 -10.19 -29.10 -27.58
C PRO A 195 -11.71 -28.87 -27.70
N ASN A 196 -12.58 -29.54 -26.94
CA ASN A 196 -14.03 -29.37 -27.02
C ASN A 196 -14.74 -29.88 -25.76
N HIS A 197 -15.61 -29.04 -25.18
CA HIS A 197 -16.97 -29.41 -24.84
C HIS A 197 -17.91 -28.47 -25.61
#